data_AF-A0AAJ5NS66-F1
#
_entry.id   AF-A0AAJ5NS66-F1
#
_cell.length_a   1.000
_cell.length_b   1.000
_cell.length_c   1.000
_cell.angle_alpha   90.00
_cell.angle_beta   90.00
_cell.angle_gamma   90.00
#
_symmetry.space_group_name_H-M   'P 1'
#
loop_
_entity.id
_entity.type
_entity.pdbx_description
1 polymer ?
#
loop_
_entity_poly.entity_id
_entity_poly.type
_entity_poly.pdbx_seq_one_letter_code
_entity_poly.pdbx_strand_id
1 'polypeptide(L)'
;MKNESKNLENLLKILDEISVNELNSEQKQICKQLLKLSAEKNLDLQAVFGFLLQRVKVGFTFDQAPISDSSTVGILEKDESLSFEGENNFPKNHLIIGENFDALQNLLAIEREREREQ
;
A
#
# COMPACT_ATOMS: atom_id res chain seq x y z
N MET A 1 -25.03 -29.05 7.13
CA MET A 1 -24.21 -28.97 8.35
C MET A 1 -22.84 -29.68 8.25
N LYS A 2 -22.69 -31.01 8.30
CA LYS A 2 -21.32 -31.64 8.27
C LYS A 2 -20.50 -31.38 6.98
N ASN A 3 -21.15 -31.24 5.83
CA ASN A 3 -20.47 -30.97 4.55
C ASN A 3 -20.04 -29.51 4.38
N GLU A 4 -20.79 -28.54 4.92
CA GLU A 4 -20.48 -27.11 4.81
C GLU A 4 -19.34 -26.70 5.73
N SER A 5 -19.31 -27.24 6.96
CA SER A 5 -18.18 -27.02 7.89
C SER A 5 -16.86 -27.53 7.30
N LYS A 6 -16.90 -28.70 6.64
CA LYS A 6 -15.74 -29.28 5.95
C LYS A 6 -15.31 -28.46 4.73
N ASN A 7 -16.25 -27.80 4.05
CA ASN A 7 -15.98 -26.91 2.92
C ASN A 7 -15.31 -25.61 3.40
N LEU A 8 -15.81 -25.00 4.48
CA LEU A 8 -15.23 -23.79 5.06
C LEU A 8 -13.79 -24.03 5.54
N GLU A 9 -13.53 -25.10 6.29
CA GLU A 9 -12.19 -25.43 6.76
C GLU A 9 -11.17 -25.60 5.63
N ASN A 10 -11.58 -26.24 4.52
CA ASN A 10 -10.73 -26.40 3.35
C ASN A 10 -10.42 -25.05 2.69
N LEU A 11 -11.42 -24.17 2.52
CA LEU A 11 -11.22 -22.83 1.95
C LEU A 11 -10.31 -21.96 2.82
N LEU A 12 -10.43 -22.06 4.14
CA LEU A 12 -9.55 -21.33 5.06
C LEU A 12 -8.09 -21.81 4.97
N LYS A 13 -7.85 -23.11 4.78
CA LYS A 13 -6.50 -23.65 4.54
C LYS A 13 -5.91 -23.15 3.23
N ILE A 14 -6.69 -23.16 2.15
CA ILE A 14 -6.25 -22.63 0.86
C ILE A 14 -5.85 -21.15 0.99
N LEU A 15 -6.62 -20.33 1.72
CA LEU A 15 -6.24 -18.93 2.01
C LEU A 15 -4.90 -18.81 2.75
N ASP A 16 -4.60 -19.74 3.65
CA ASP A 16 -3.33 -19.72 4.39
C ASP A 16 -2.14 -20.06 3.51
N GLU A 17 -2.33 -20.97 2.56
CA GLU A 17 -1.31 -21.43 1.60
C GLU A 17 -0.98 -20.39 0.51
N ILE A 18 -1.85 -19.41 0.26
CA ILE A 18 -1.58 -18.32 -0.69
C ILE A 18 -0.33 -17.54 -0.28
N SER A 19 0.55 -17.20 -1.22
CA SER A 19 1.78 -16.46 -0.94
C SER A 19 1.48 -15.08 -0.32
N VAL A 20 2.36 -14.60 0.58
CA VAL A 20 2.27 -13.24 1.13
C VAL A 20 2.38 -12.17 0.04
N ASN A 21 3.06 -12.48 -1.07
CA ASN A 21 3.18 -11.61 -2.23
C ASN A 21 1.86 -11.48 -3.01
N GLU A 22 0.96 -12.46 -2.89
CA GLU A 22 -0.36 -12.44 -3.50
C GLU A 22 -1.42 -11.89 -2.54
N LEU A 23 -1.35 -12.28 -1.26
CA LEU A 23 -2.29 -11.84 -0.24
C LEU A 23 -1.55 -11.60 1.09
N ASN A 24 -1.49 -10.35 1.52
CA ASN A 24 -0.80 -10.00 2.77
C ASN A 24 -1.57 -10.53 4.00
N SER A 25 -0.93 -10.51 5.16
CA SER A 25 -1.49 -11.06 6.41
C SER A 25 -2.84 -10.43 6.81
N GLU A 26 -3.01 -9.13 6.59
CA GLU A 26 -4.24 -8.40 6.92
C GLU A 26 -5.37 -8.76 5.96
N GLN A 27 -5.09 -8.79 4.65
CA GLN A 27 -6.01 -9.22 3.61
C GLN A 27 -6.47 -10.67 3.81
N LYS A 28 -5.56 -11.57 4.23
CA LYS A 28 -5.88 -12.94 4.63
C LYS A 28 -6.89 -12.95 5.77
N GLN A 29 -6.67 -12.16 6.82
CA GLN A 29 -7.59 -12.08 7.95
C GLN A 29 -8.97 -11.58 7.54
N ILE A 30 -9.05 -10.55 6.69
CA ILE A 30 -10.32 -10.01 6.17
C ILE A 30 -11.06 -11.09 5.35
N CYS A 31 -10.36 -11.80 4.46
CA CYS A 31 -10.96 -12.89 3.68
C CYS A 31 -11.52 -14.00 4.58
N LYS A 32 -10.81 -14.38 5.64
CA LYS A 32 -11.27 -15.38 6.61
C LYS A 32 -12.53 -14.92 7.36
N GLN A 33 -12.59 -13.65 7.77
CA GLN A 33 -13.77 -13.09 8.44
C GLN A 33 -14.99 -13.09 7.52
N LEU A 34 -14.81 -12.66 6.27
CA LEU A 34 -15.88 -12.63 5.27
C LEU A 34 -16.40 -14.05 4.97
N LEU A 35 -15.53 -15.04 4.81
CA LEU A 35 -15.96 -16.43 4.61
C LEU A 35 -16.75 -16.99 5.80
N LYS A 36 -16.35 -16.66 7.04
CA LYS A 36 -17.09 -17.07 8.25
C LYS A 36 -18.48 -16.43 8.29
N LEU A 37 -18.57 -15.11 8.03
CA LEU A 37 -19.85 -14.41 7.95
C LEU A 37 -20.74 -14.96 6.83
N SER A 38 -20.16 -15.27 5.68
CA SER A 38 -20.89 -15.91 4.56
C SER A 38 -21.41 -17.29 4.93
N ALA A 39 -20.67 -18.08 5.71
CA ALA A 39 -21.14 -19.36 6.21
C ALA A 39 -22.30 -19.20 7.19
N GLU A 40 -22.22 -18.25 8.12
CA GLU A 40 -23.32 -17.91 9.04
C GLU A 40 -24.59 -17.45 8.30
N LYS A 41 -24.42 -16.76 7.18
CA LYS A 41 -25.51 -16.30 6.30
C LYS A 41 -25.98 -17.36 5.30
N ASN A 42 -25.43 -18.58 5.33
CA ASN A 42 -25.71 -19.67 4.37
C ASN A 42 -25.55 -19.24 2.90
N LEU A 43 -24.55 -18.40 2.61
CA LEU A 43 -24.18 -18.03 1.24
C LEU A 43 -23.35 -19.13 0.58
N ASP A 44 -23.28 -19.11 -0.75
CA ASP A 44 -22.39 -19.98 -1.51
C ASP A 44 -20.92 -19.61 -1.26
N LEU A 45 -20.25 -20.40 -0.42
CA LEU A 45 -18.87 -20.18 -0.02
C LEU A 45 -17.89 -20.28 -1.19
N GLN A 46 -18.16 -21.10 -2.20
CA GLN A 46 -17.28 -21.25 -3.37
C GLN A 46 -17.36 -20.01 -4.25
N ALA A 47 -18.58 -19.48 -4.46
CA ALA A 47 -18.78 -18.23 -5.19
C ALA A 47 -18.13 -17.04 -4.46
N VAL A 48 -18.31 -16.94 -3.13
CA VAL A 48 -17.68 -15.90 -2.31
C VAL A 48 -16.15 -15.99 -2.37
N PHE A 49 -15.60 -17.20 -2.23
CA PHE A 49 -14.16 -17.42 -2.30
C PHE A 49 -13.58 -17.01 -3.67
N GLY A 50 -14.25 -17.42 -4.76
CA GLY A 50 -13.86 -17.02 -6.12
C GLY A 50 -13.84 -15.50 -6.31
N PHE A 51 -14.85 -14.80 -5.78
CA PHE A 51 -14.92 -13.34 -5.81
C PHE A 51 -13.77 -12.67 -5.04
N LEU A 52 -13.47 -13.16 -3.82
CA LEU A 52 -12.37 -12.63 -2.99
C LEU A 52 -11.02 -12.77 -3.69
N LEU A 53 -10.76 -13.92 -4.34
CA LEU A 53 -9.52 -14.15 -5.07
C LEU A 53 -9.45 -13.39 -6.40
N GLN A 54 -10.57 -13.17 -7.09
CA GLN A 54 -10.57 -12.35 -8.30
C GLN A 54 -10.12 -10.92 -8.00
N ARG A 55 -10.54 -10.32 -6.88
CA ARG A 55 -10.10 -8.98 -6.47
C ARG A 55 -8.57 -8.87 -6.35
N VAL A 56 -7.90 -9.95 -5.97
CA VAL A 56 -6.42 -10.02 -5.88
C VAL A 56 -5.77 -9.91 -7.27
N LYS A 57 -6.35 -10.53 -8.29
CA LYS A 57 -5.77 -10.59 -9.63
C LYS A 57 -5.96 -9.31 -10.45
N VAL A 58 -6.96 -8.49 -10.11
CA VAL A 58 -7.28 -7.25 -10.86
C VAL A 58 -7.02 -5.96 -10.08
N GLY A 59 -6.77 -6.06 -8.77
CA GLY A 59 -6.69 -4.91 -7.88
C GLY A 59 -5.26 -4.44 -7.68
N PHE A 60 -5.03 -3.14 -7.94
CA PHE A 60 -3.93 -2.34 -7.41
C PHE A 60 -3.36 -2.92 -6.10
N THR A 61 -2.29 -3.68 -6.20
CA THR A 61 -1.35 -3.87 -5.10
C THR A 61 -0.75 -2.50 -4.88
N PHE A 62 -1.27 -1.76 -3.90
CA PHE A 62 -0.38 -0.87 -3.19
C PHE A 62 0.63 -1.81 -2.56
N ASP A 63 1.79 -1.95 -3.21
CA ASP A 63 2.99 -2.40 -2.53
C ASP A 63 2.97 -1.69 -1.19
N GLN A 64 3.12 -2.47 -0.11
CA GLN A 64 3.19 -1.99 1.26
C GLN A 64 3.82 -0.61 1.23
N ALA A 65 3.06 0.43 1.58
CA ALA A 65 3.56 1.80 1.58
C ALA A 65 4.95 1.72 2.19
N PRO A 66 6.01 2.17 1.50
CA PRO A 66 7.37 1.93 1.93
C PRO A 66 7.39 2.30 3.39
N ILE A 67 7.52 1.29 4.26
CA ILE A 67 7.61 1.53 5.68
C ILE A 67 8.92 2.28 5.73
N SER A 68 8.82 3.61 5.83
CA SER A 68 9.98 4.43 6.08
C SER A 68 10.63 3.79 7.27
N ASP A 69 11.84 3.26 7.08
CA ASP A 69 12.61 2.72 8.17
C ASP A 69 12.61 3.84 9.21
N SER A 70 11.86 3.65 10.30
CA SER A 70 11.55 4.73 11.26
C SER A 70 12.80 5.26 11.95
N SER A 71 13.95 4.60 11.71
CA SER A 71 15.27 4.99 12.15
C SER A 71 16.00 5.95 11.19
N THR A 72 15.46 6.20 10.00
CA THR A 72 16.09 7.01 8.95
C THR A 72 15.22 8.21 8.56
N VAL A 73 15.88 9.31 8.17
CA VAL A 73 15.23 10.54 7.69
C VAL A 73 15.89 10.93 6.38
N GLY A 74 15.11 11.12 5.33
CA GLY A 74 15.57 11.73 4.08
C GLY A 74 15.62 13.25 4.22
N ILE A 75 16.69 13.88 3.71
CA ILE A 75 16.88 15.33 3.71
C ILE A 75 17.03 15.78 2.25
N LEU A 76 16.35 16.87 1.88
CA LEU A 76 16.59 17.54 0.59
C LEU A 76 17.79 18.48 0.70
N GLU A 77 18.79 18.27 -0.14
CA GLU A 77 19.96 19.13 -0.28
C GLU A 77 20.07 19.62 -1.73
N LYS A 78 20.43 20.90 -1.90
CA LYS A 78 20.63 21.48 -3.22
C LYS A 78 22.01 21.11 -3.75
N ASP A 79 22.05 20.47 -4.91
CA ASP A 79 23.30 20.23 -5.63
C ASP A 79 23.72 21.48 -6.41
N GLU A 80 24.64 22.26 -5.83
CA GLU A 80 25.15 23.48 -6.46
C GLU A 80 25.91 23.20 -7.77
N SER A 81 26.55 22.03 -7.91
CA SER A 81 27.36 21.71 -9.09
C SER A 81 26.51 21.43 -10.33
N LEU A 82 25.28 20.94 -10.14
CA LEU A 82 24.31 20.65 -11.19
C LEU A 82 23.20 21.70 -11.27
N SER A 83 23.27 22.75 -10.44
CA SER A 83 22.32 23.84 -10.46
C SER A 83 22.61 24.80 -11.61
N PHE A 84 21.56 25.22 -12.31
CA PHE A 84 21.67 26.24 -13.34
C PHE A 84 21.85 27.61 -12.69
N GLU A 85 23.00 28.24 -12.92
CA GLU A 85 23.20 29.65 -12.64
C GLU A 85 22.71 30.46 -13.86
N GLY A 86 21.63 31.23 -13.70
CA GLY A 86 21.06 32.07 -14.76
C GLY A 86 20.46 33.36 -14.19
N GLU A 87 20.24 34.36 -15.05
CA GLU A 87 19.82 35.72 -14.65
C GLU A 87 18.54 35.80 -13.81
N ASN A 88 17.73 34.74 -13.80
CA ASN A 88 16.62 34.58 -12.86
C ASN A 88 17.07 33.67 -11.71
N ASN A 89 17.39 34.27 -10.56
CA ASN A 89 17.76 33.58 -9.31
C ASN A 89 16.71 32.58 -8.76
N PHE A 90 15.57 32.41 -9.45
CA PHE A 90 14.48 31.52 -9.07
C PHE A 90 14.02 30.73 -10.31
N PRO A 91 14.65 29.58 -10.61
CA PRO A 91 14.16 28.71 -11.67
C PRO A 91 12.74 28.24 -11.34
N LYS A 92 11.84 28.31 -12.33
CA LYS A 92 10.44 27.88 -12.14
C LYS A 92 10.29 26.35 -12.03
N ASN A 93 11.28 25.61 -12.52
CA ASN A 93 11.25 24.16 -12.58
C ASN A 93 12.43 23.60 -11.77
N HIS A 94 12.16 22.56 -10.98
CA HIS A 94 13.14 21.86 -10.17
C HIS A 94 13.17 20.37 -10.54
N LEU A 95 14.37 19.79 -10.61
CA LEU A 95 14.58 18.36 -10.68
C LEU A 95 15.05 17.89 -9.30
N ILE A 96 14.37 16.89 -8.75
CA ILE A 96 14.74 16.26 -7.48
C ILE A 96 15.09 14.80 -7.80
N ILE A 97 16.21 14.32 -7.27
CA ILE A 97 16.71 12.97 -7.49
C ILE A 97 16.70 12.25 -6.14
N GLY A 98 15.96 11.14 -6.04
CA GLY A 98 15.83 10.35 -4.81
C GLY A 98 14.55 9.54 -4.80
N GLU A 99 14.27 8.89 -3.67
CA GLU A 99 13.00 8.19 -3.44
C GLU A 99 11.83 9.20 -3.41
N ASN A 100 10.79 8.91 -4.18
CA ASN A 100 9.67 9.83 -4.36
C ASN A 100 8.95 10.16 -3.04
N PHE A 101 8.85 9.18 -2.12
CA PHE A 101 8.17 9.37 -0.84
C PHE A 101 8.90 10.40 0.04
N ASP A 102 10.22 10.26 0.20
CA ASP A 102 11.03 11.16 1.02
C ASP A 102 11.10 12.57 0.42
N ALA A 103 11.22 12.66 -0.91
CA ALA A 103 11.17 13.95 -1.61
C ALA A 103 9.86 14.70 -1.34
N LEU A 104 8.71 14.02 -1.47
CA LEU A 104 7.40 14.63 -1.24
C LEU A 104 7.19 15.03 0.23
N GLN A 105 7.66 14.25 1.20
CA GLN A 105 7.58 14.60 2.63
C GLN A 105 8.38 15.87 2.94
N ASN A 106 9.60 15.99 2.40
CA ASN A 106 10.43 17.18 2.58
C ASN A 106 9.80 18.42 1.93
N LEU A 107 9.27 18.29 0.71
CA LEU A 107 8.56 19.40 0.04
C LEU A 107 7.33 19.87 0.84
N LEU A 108 6.57 18.92 1.41
CA LEU A 108 5.43 19.25 2.27
C LEU A 108 5.87 20.01 3.52
N ALA A 109 7.00 19.64 4.13
CA ALA A 109 7.56 20.35 5.28
C ALA A 109 7.97 21.79 4.91
N ILE A 110 8.63 21.98 3.77
CA ILE A 110 9.04 23.31 3.27
C ILE A 110 7.81 24.22 3.03
N GLU A 111 6.78 23.71 2.36
CA GLU A 111 5.55 24.50 2.11
C GLU A 111 4.81 24.86 3.40
N ARG A 112 4.77 23.95 4.39
CA ARG A 112 4.18 24.24 5.71
C ARG A 112 4.91 25.35 6.45
N GLU A 113 6.24 25.40 6.38
CA GLU A 113 7.00 26.50 6.98
C GLU A 113 6.74 27.82 6.22
N ARG A 114 6.68 27.78 4.88
CA ARG A 114 6.32 28.95 4.07
C ARG A 114 4.94 29.53 4.44
N GLU A 115 3.95 28.67 4.69
CA GLU A 115 2.62 29.10 5.13
C GLU A 115 2.59 29.70 6.54
N ARG A 116 3.51 29.31 7.43
CA ARG A 116 3.61 29.89 8.79
C ARG A 116 4.24 31.28 8.81
N GLU A 117 5.14 31.55 7.88
CA GLU A 117 5.85 32.83 7.77
C GLU A 117 5.05 33.91 7.02
N GLN A 118 3.87 33.58 6.48
CA GLN A 118 2.92 34.50 5.84
C GLN A 118 1.90 35.07 6.83
#